data_AF-A0A378VTD8-F1
#
_entry.id   AF-A0A378VTD8-F1
#
_cell.length_a   1.000
_cell.length_b   1.000
_cell.length_c   1.000
_cell.angle_alpha   90.00
_cell.angle_beta   90.00
_cell.angle_gamma   90.00
#
_symmetry.space_group_name_H-M   'P 1'
#
loop_
_entity.id
_entity.type
_entity.pdbx_description
1 polymer ?
#
loop_
_entity_poly.entity_id
_entity_poly.type
_entity_poly.pdbx_seq_one_letter_code
_entity_poly.pdbx_strand_id
1 'polypeptide(L)'
;MKIGIPRESLSGETRVACTPATVALLGKLGFETVVESGAGLAASLDDAAYQTAGATVADKAAVWACPLIYKVNAPSEGELPLLKEGQTIVSFLWPRQTRLWSRPCAPRKSTRWRWTWFPAFPALRPWTLCLQWQTSAATAP
;
A
#
# COMPACT_ATOMS: atom_id res chain seq x y z
N MET A 1 -12.60 4.59 5.22
CA MET A 1 -11.50 3.58 5.29
C MET A 1 -10.18 4.33 5.13
N LYS A 2 -9.13 3.98 5.91
CA LYS A 2 -7.87 4.75 5.97
C LYS A 2 -6.77 4.17 5.08
N ILE A 3 -6.08 5.03 4.35
CA ILE A 3 -4.93 4.71 3.50
C ILE A 3 -3.70 5.39 4.11
N GLY A 4 -2.70 4.60 4.48
CA GLY A 4 -1.40 5.04 4.97
C GLY A 4 -0.39 5.21 3.83
N ILE A 5 0.31 6.33 3.81
CA ILE A 5 1.36 6.66 2.85
C ILE A 5 2.67 6.87 3.64
N PRO A 6 3.45 5.80 3.87
CA PRO A 6 4.72 5.90 4.58
C PRO A 6 5.80 6.59 3.75
N ARG A 7 6.82 7.10 4.44
CA ARG A 7 8.02 7.63 3.82
C ARG A 7 8.84 6.49 3.20
N GLU A 8 9.44 6.76 2.04
CA GLU A 8 10.37 5.82 1.43
C GLU A 8 11.69 5.76 2.22
N SER A 9 12.14 4.54 2.48
CA SER A 9 13.35 4.22 3.27
C SER A 9 14.56 3.87 2.40
N LEU A 10 14.37 3.71 1.08
CA LEU A 10 15.44 3.42 0.13
C LEU A 10 16.27 4.68 -0.16
N SER A 11 17.59 4.56 -0.04
CA SER A 11 18.54 5.63 -0.36
C SER A 11 18.47 6.00 -1.83
N GLY A 12 18.20 7.28 -2.13
CA GLY A 12 18.09 7.80 -3.49
C GLY A 12 16.71 7.70 -4.12
N GLU A 13 15.71 7.14 -3.41
CA GLU A 13 14.32 7.20 -3.86
C GLU A 13 13.71 8.57 -3.54
N THR A 14 13.33 9.31 -4.58
CA THR A 14 12.71 10.63 -4.46
C THR A 14 11.21 10.60 -4.69
N ARG A 15 10.65 9.47 -5.13
CA ARG A 15 9.21 9.35 -5.40
C ARG A 15 8.43 9.11 -4.11
N VAL A 16 7.18 9.53 -4.15
CA VAL A 16 6.17 9.27 -3.10
C VAL A 16 5.01 8.50 -3.71
N ALA A 17 4.40 7.61 -2.92
CA ALA A 17 3.33 6.75 -3.42
C ALA A 17 2.05 7.50 -3.80
N CYS A 18 1.80 8.67 -3.20
CA CYS A 18 0.68 9.55 -3.49
C CYS A 18 1.10 11.01 -3.42
N THR A 19 0.70 11.80 -4.41
CA THR A 19 0.86 13.26 -4.40
C THR A 19 -0.38 13.94 -3.79
N PRO A 20 -0.31 15.23 -3.42
CA PRO A 20 -1.48 15.97 -2.93
C PRO A 20 -2.68 15.93 -3.90
N ALA A 21 -2.41 15.91 -5.21
CA ALA A 21 -3.46 15.75 -6.23
C ALA A 21 -4.16 14.38 -6.13
N THR A 22 -3.39 13.30 -5.95
CA THR A 22 -3.96 11.95 -5.75
C THR A 22 -4.72 11.85 -4.44
N VAL A 23 -4.22 12.49 -3.37
CA VAL A 23 -4.90 12.58 -2.07
C VAL A 23 -6.27 13.23 -2.20
N ALA A 24 -6.37 14.36 -2.90
CA ALA A 24 -7.65 15.04 -3.13
C ALA A 24 -8.65 14.15 -3.91
N LEU A 25 -8.16 13.36 -4.88
CA LEU A 25 -8.99 12.39 -5.61
C LEU A 25 -9.45 11.23 -4.72
N LEU A 26 -8.59 10.71 -3.84
CA LEU A 26 -8.94 9.67 -2.87
C LEU A 26 -9.97 10.18 -1.86
N GLY A 27 -9.84 11.43 -1.42
CA GLY A 27 -10.83 12.09 -0.56
C GLY A 27 -12.21 12.19 -1.21
N LYS A 28 -12.28 12.53 -2.50
CA LYS A 28 -13.55 12.55 -3.27
C LYS A 28 -14.23 11.18 -3.36
N LEU A 29 -13.45 10.10 -3.30
CA LEU A 29 -13.96 8.73 -3.28
C LEU A 29 -14.38 8.27 -1.87
N GLY A 30 -14.20 9.10 -0.85
CA GLY A 30 -14.56 8.79 0.54
C GLY A 30 -13.47 8.05 1.32
N PHE A 31 -12.22 8.07 0.84
CA PHE A 31 -11.08 7.52 1.57
C PHE A 31 -10.40 8.59 2.42
N GLU A 32 -10.05 8.22 3.65
CA GLU A 32 -9.22 9.04 4.52
C GLU A 32 -7.76 8.70 4.26
N THR A 33 -6.91 9.70 4.05
CA THR A 33 -5.50 9.49 3.78
C THR A 33 -4.66 9.97 4.95
N VAL A 34 -3.68 9.15 5.35
CA VAL A 34 -2.74 9.42 6.43
C VAL A 34 -1.34 9.37 5.85
N VAL A 35 -0.60 10.47 5.92
CA VAL A 35 0.73 10.61 5.31
C VAL A 35 1.76 10.70 6.42
N GLU A 36 2.89 10.00 6.27
CA GLU A 36 4.02 10.12 7.20
C GLU A 36 4.67 11.51 7.06
N SER A 37 4.98 12.15 8.20
CA SER A 37 5.65 13.44 8.15
C SER A 37 6.98 13.36 7.37
N GLY A 38 7.16 14.28 6.45
CA GLY A 38 8.32 14.34 5.59
C GLY A 38 8.40 13.27 4.50
N ALA A 39 7.31 12.55 4.21
CA ALA A 39 7.26 11.57 3.11
C ALA A 39 7.41 12.24 1.73
N GLY A 40 6.91 13.47 1.57
CA GLY A 40 6.95 14.22 0.32
C GLY A 40 8.19 15.09 0.12
N LEU A 41 9.04 15.29 1.15
CA LEU A 41 10.16 16.23 1.09
C LEU A 41 11.14 15.90 -0.04
N ALA A 42 11.41 14.62 -0.27
CA ALA A 42 12.29 14.18 -1.36
C ALA A 42 11.69 14.41 -2.76
N ALA A 43 10.36 14.56 -2.84
CA ALA A 43 9.60 14.86 -4.06
C ALA A 43 9.27 16.35 -4.21
N SER A 44 9.85 17.23 -3.38
CA SER A 44 9.51 18.66 -3.29
C SER A 44 8.04 18.92 -2.97
N LEU A 45 7.44 18.07 -2.13
CA LEU A 45 6.06 18.18 -1.67
C LEU A 45 6.03 18.36 -0.15
N ASP A 46 5.63 19.54 0.30
CA ASP A 46 5.56 19.87 1.72
C ASP A 46 4.38 19.19 2.42
N ASP A 47 4.56 18.88 3.70
CA ASP A 47 3.51 18.32 4.55
C ASP A 47 2.26 19.22 4.61
N ALA A 48 2.44 20.54 4.51
CA ALA A 48 1.34 21.51 4.44
C ALA A 48 0.47 21.34 3.19
N ALA A 49 1.06 20.94 2.05
CA ALA A 49 0.31 20.68 0.83
C ALA A 49 -0.58 19.44 0.98
N TYR A 50 -0.12 18.43 1.72
CA TYR A 50 -0.92 17.25 2.03
C TYR A 50 -2.08 17.57 2.98
N GLN A 51 -1.84 18.38 4.01
CA GLN A 51 -2.89 18.85 4.92
C GLN A 51 -3.97 19.65 4.17
N THR A 52 -3.55 20.56 3.29
CA THR A 52 -4.46 21.35 2.44
C THR A 52 -5.28 20.47 1.49
N ALA A 53 -4.71 19.36 1.02
CA ALA A 53 -5.40 18.38 0.19
C ALA A 53 -6.37 17.46 0.97
N GLY A 54 -6.43 17.57 2.30
CA GLY A 54 -7.31 16.79 3.16
C GLY A 54 -6.69 15.50 3.70
N ALA A 55 -5.37 15.32 3.61
CA ALA A 55 -4.67 14.25 4.32
C ALA A 55 -4.36 14.63 5.77
N THR A 56 -4.30 13.63 6.64
CA THR A 56 -3.77 13.78 7.99
C THR A 56 -2.28 13.44 7.99
N VAL A 57 -1.42 14.34 8.47
CA VAL A 57 0.01 14.05 8.66
C VAL A 57 0.23 13.42 10.03
N ALA A 58 0.92 12.29 10.09
CA ALA A 58 1.13 11.54 11.32
C ALA A 58 2.51 10.85 11.37
N ASP A 59 2.85 10.28 12.53
CA ASP A 59 4.08 9.52 12.70
C ASP A 59 4.04 8.18 11.96
N LYS A 60 5.24 7.63 11.71
CA LYS A 60 5.43 6.32 11.07
C LYS A 60 4.54 5.23 11.68
N ALA A 61 4.49 5.11 13.01
CA ALA A 61 3.69 4.08 13.68
C ALA A 61 2.18 4.20 13.37
N ALA A 62 1.64 5.41 13.26
CA ALA A 62 0.23 5.64 12.94
C ALA A 62 -0.07 5.32 11.47
N VAL A 63 0.86 5.64 10.57
CA VAL A 63 0.72 5.37 9.14
C VAL A 63 0.74 3.86 8.85
N TRP A 64 1.68 3.14 9.45
CA TRP A 64 1.78 1.68 9.32
C TRP A 64 0.65 0.93 10.05
N ALA A 65 -0.11 1.58 10.94
CA ALA A 65 -1.30 1.00 11.54
C ALA A 65 -2.54 1.02 10.61
N CYS A 66 -2.48 1.70 9.47
CA CYS A 66 -3.62 1.79 8.54
C CYS A 66 -3.94 0.45 7.87
N PRO A 67 -5.22 0.17 7.53
CA PRO A 67 -5.62 -1.07 6.88
C PRO A 67 -5.13 -1.16 5.42
N LEU A 68 -4.91 -0.03 4.76
CA LEU A 68 -4.31 0.05 3.43
C LEU A 68 -3.01 0.83 3.52
N ILE A 69 -1.92 0.32 2.92
CA ILE A 69 -0.62 0.99 2.87
C ILE A 69 -0.17 1.11 1.42
N TYR A 70 0.10 2.33 0.97
CA TYR A 70 0.56 2.61 -0.39
C TYR A 70 2.03 2.99 -0.35
N LYS A 71 2.87 2.19 -1.00
CA LYS A 71 4.33 2.37 -1.04
C LYS A 71 4.83 2.21 -2.46
N VAL A 72 5.90 2.90 -2.83
CA VAL A 72 6.54 2.73 -4.13
C VAL A 72 7.32 1.42 -4.13
N ASN A 73 8.31 1.31 -3.24
CA ASN A 73 9.18 0.14 -3.19
C ASN A 73 8.65 -0.96 -2.27
N ALA A 74 9.25 -2.15 -2.37
CA ALA A 74 8.97 -3.23 -1.43
C ALA A 74 9.28 -2.76 0.02
N PRO A 75 8.48 -3.19 1.01
CA PRO A 75 8.81 -2.93 2.41
C PRO A 75 10.16 -3.57 2.75
N SER A 76 11.00 -2.82 3.45
CA SER A 76 12.31 -3.30 3.91
C SER A 76 12.16 -4.30 5.06
N GLU A 77 13.22 -5.06 5.36
CA GLU A 77 13.20 -6.05 6.45
C GLU A 77 12.81 -5.45 7.82
N GLY A 78 13.20 -4.19 8.08
CA GLY A 78 12.82 -3.46 9.29
C GLY A 78 11.36 -2.98 9.32
N GLU A 79 10.68 -2.96 8.18
CA GLU A 79 9.26 -2.56 8.06
C GLU A 79 8.30 -3.74 8.09
N LEU A 80 8.77 -4.96 7.80
CA LEU A 80 7.98 -6.19 7.88
C LEU A 80 7.32 -6.43 9.26
N PRO A 81 7.99 -6.14 10.40
CA PRO A 81 7.38 -6.31 11.71
C PRO A 81 6.25 -5.30 11.99
N LEU A 82 6.21 -4.18 11.26
CA LEU A 82 5.17 -3.15 11.41
C LEU A 82 3.86 -3.55 10.72
N LEU A 83 3.92 -4.49 9.77
CA LEU A 83 2.75 -5.00 9.08
C LEU A 83 1.90 -5.87 10.00
N LYS A 84 0.63 -5.52 10.11
CA LYS A 84 -0.37 -6.25 10.89
C LYS A 84 -1.16 -7.20 9.99
N GLU A 85 -1.72 -8.23 10.62
CA GLU A 85 -2.65 -9.10 9.92
C GLU A 85 -3.92 -8.32 9.50
N GLY A 86 -4.36 -8.54 8.26
CA GLY A 86 -5.55 -7.92 7.67
C GLY A 86 -5.26 -6.66 6.87
N GLN A 87 -4.03 -6.15 6.96
CA GLN A 87 -3.61 -5.00 6.17
C GLN A 87 -3.38 -5.40 4.72
N THR A 88 -3.69 -4.51 3.80
CA THR A 88 -3.39 -4.63 2.38
C THR A 88 -2.34 -3.59 2.02
N ILE A 89 -1.31 -4.01 1.32
CA ILE A 89 -0.22 -3.13 0.92
C ILE A 89 -0.01 -3.24 -0.59
N VAL A 90 0.10 -2.07 -1.20
CA VAL A 90 0.22 -1.88 -2.64
C VAL A 90 1.59 -1.27 -2.88
N SER A 91 2.50 -2.06 -3.47
CA SER A 91 3.85 -1.64 -3.81
C SER A 91 4.50 -2.51 -4.90
N PHE A 92 5.65 -2.08 -5.40
CA PHE A 92 6.45 -2.88 -6.32
C PHE A 92 7.35 -3.88 -5.55
N LEU A 93 6.94 -5.15 -5.54
CA LEU A 93 7.59 -6.22 -4.74
C LEU A 93 8.73 -6.97 -5.43
N TRP A 94 8.83 -6.94 -6.78
CA TRP A 94 9.92 -7.61 -7.53
C TRP A 94 10.30 -9.03 -7.04
N PRO A 95 9.40 -10.03 -7.09
CA PRO A 95 9.49 -11.30 -6.37
C PRO A 95 10.53 -12.23 -6.98
N ARG A 96 10.87 -12.02 -8.26
CA ARG A 96 11.99 -12.71 -8.92
C ARG A 96 13.35 -12.19 -8.46
N GLN A 97 13.47 -10.91 -8.12
CA GLN A 97 14.76 -10.29 -7.79
C GLN A 97 15.01 -10.32 -6.28
N THR A 98 13.95 -10.22 -5.48
CA THR A 98 14.06 -10.19 -4.03
C THR A 98 13.81 -11.57 -3.45
N ARG A 99 14.86 -12.21 -2.93
CA ARG A 99 14.76 -13.54 -2.31
C ARG A 99 13.72 -13.60 -1.19
N LEU A 100 13.54 -12.50 -0.46
CA LEU A 100 12.54 -12.34 0.59
C LEU A 100 11.09 -12.51 0.10
N TRP A 101 10.83 -12.21 -1.17
CA TRP A 101 9.52 -12.31 -1.84
C TRP A 101 9.43 -13.47 -2.84
N SER A 102 10.53 -14.25 -2.99
CA SER A 102 10.66 -15.34 -3.97
C SER A 102 10.01 -16.66 -3.53
N ARG A 103 9.89 -16.88 -2.22
CA ARG A 103 9.08 -17.99 -1.69
C ARG A 103 7.62 -17.55 -1.67
N PRO A 104 6.65 -18.43 -1.98
CA PRO A 104 5.28 -18.18 -1.58
C PRO A 104 5.32 -17.92 -0.08
N CYS A 105 5.02 -16.69 0.34
CA CYS A 105 4.89 -16.36 1.76
C CYS A 105 3.87 -17.33 2.34
N ALA A 106 4.34 -18.33 3.08
CA ALA A 106 3.51 -19.20 3.88
C ALA A 106 2.66 -18.31 4.82
N PRO A 107 1.44 -18.74 5.14
CA PRO A 107 0.27 -17.88 5.18
C PRO A 107 0.28 -16.99 6.42
N ARG A 108 0.83 -15.77 6.32
CA ARG A 108 0.22 -14.66 7.08
C ARG A 108 -1.08 -14.36 6.36
N LYS A 109 -2.18 -14.96 6.85
CA LYS A 109 -3.46 -15.22 6.17
C LYS A 109 -4.20 -14.00 5.58
N SER A 110 -3.60 -12.82 5.50
CA SER A 110 -4.40 -11.60 5.58
C SER A 110 -3.86 -10.39 4.80
N THR A 111 -2.67 -10.48 4.18
CA THR A 111 -2.21 -9.42 3.27
C THR A 111 -2.45 -9.79 1.82
N ARG A 112 -3.46 -9.17 1.22
CA ARG A 112 -3.79 -9.31 -0.20
C ARG A 112 -2.90 -8.38 -1.01
N TRP A 113 -1.74 -8.86 -1.42
CA TRP A 113 -0.81 -8.11 -2.25
C TRP A 113 -1.32 -8.09 -3.70
N ARG A 114 -1.80 -6.93 -4.16
CA ARG A 114 -2.26 -6.79 -5.56
C ARG A 114 -1.15 -6.19 -6.40
N TRP A 115 -0.66 -7.00 -7.34
CA TRP A 115 0.14 -6.57 -8.47
C TRP A 115 -0.70 -5.70 -9.40
N THR A 116 -0.18 -4.54 -9.77
CA THR A 116 -0.57 -3.88 -11.02
C THR A 116 0.63 -3.86 -11.96
N TRP A 117 0.84 -5.00 -12.63
CA TRP A 117 1.10 -4.92 -14.06
C TRP A 117 -0.27 -4.59 -14.68
N PHE A 118 -0.49 -3.34 -15.07
CA PHE A 118 -1.51 -3.07 -16.08
C PHE A 118 -0.82 -3.38 -17.41
N PRO A 119 -1.07 -4.53 -18.07
CA PRO A 119 -0.92 -4.54 -19.50
C PRO A 119 -1.90 -3.48 -20.02
N ALA A 120 -1.41 -2.57 -20.86
CA ALA A 120 -2.26 -1.65 -21.59
C ALA A 120 -3.22 -2.47 -22.46
N PHE A 121 -4.37 -2.83 -21.91
CA PHE A 121 -5.49 -3.43 -22.63
C PHE A 121 -6.53 -2.34 -22.87
N PRO A 122 -6.76 -1.92 -24.11
CA PRO A 122 -7.85 -1.02 -24.42
C PRO A 122 -9.16 -1.81 -24.36
N ALA A 123 -10.15 -1.22 -23.69
CA ALA A 123 -11.58 -1.57 -23.75
C ALA A 123 -12.00 -2.95 -23.22
N LEU A 124 -12.81 -2.95 -22.15
CA LEU A 124 -14.20 -3.43 -22.17
C LEU A 124 -14.84 -3.19 -20.77
N ARG A 125 -16.11 -2.80 -20.77
CA ARG A 125 -16.89 -2.33 -19.61
C ARG A 125 -17.45 -3.50 -18.76
N PRO A 126 -18.42 -3.31 -17.83
CA PRO A 126 -18.26 -3.66 -16.43
C PRO A 126 -19.21 -4.83 -16.03
N TRP A 127 -19.18 -5.24 -14.76
CA TRP A 127 -20.07 -6.26 -14.15
C TRP A 127 -19.82 -7.69 -14.64
N THR A 128 -19.14 -8.53 -13.83
CA THR A 128 -19.67 -9.81 -13.31
C THR A 128 -18.73 -10.35 -12.21
N LEU A 129 -19.36 -10.71 -11.10
CA LEU A 129 -18.94 -11.57 -9.98
C LEU A 129 -17.83 -12.60 -10.26
N CYS A 130 -16.92 -12.76 -9.30
CA CYS A 130 -16.50 -14.10 -8.86
C CYS A 130 -16.10 -14.07 -7.38
N LEU A 131 -17.09 -14.40 -6.56
CA LEU A 131 -17.04 -14.58 -5.12
C LEU A 131 -17.04 -16.10 -4.91
N GLN A 132 -15.87 -16.76 -4.99
CA GLN A 132 -15.71 -18.15 -4.54
C GLN A 132 -14.23 -18.54 -4.49
N TRP A 133 -13.68 -18.60 -3.28
CA TRP A 133 -12.78 -19.71 -2.94
C TRP A 133 -13.05 -20.13 -1.50
N GLN A 134 -13.64 -21.32 -1.40
CA GLN A 134 -14.20 -21.93 -0.23
C GLN A 134 -13.12 -22.35 0.77
N THR A 135 -13.50 -22.21 2.03
CA THR A 135 -13.05 -22.97 3.19
C THR A 135 -12.85 -24.46 2.89
N SER A 136 -11.63 -24.96 3.08
CA SER A 136 -11.37 -26.36 3.43
C SER A 136 -10.05 -26.44 4.20
N ALA A 137 -10.16 -26.41 5.52
CA ALA A 137 -9.19 -26.99 6.45
C ALA A 137 -10.00 -28.02 7.25
N ALA A 138 -10.00 -29.27 6.81
CA ALA A 138 -9.01 -30.30 7.18
C ALA A 138 -9.24 -30.79 8.62
N THR A 139 -10.02 -31.87 8.70
CA THR A 139 -10.16 -32.79 9.81
C THR A 139 -8.79 -33.36 10.19
N ALA A 140 -8.46 -33.32 11.49
CA ALA A 140 -7.32 -34.01 12.07
C ALA A 140 -7.58 -35.52 12.17
N PRO A 141 -6.55 -36.37 12.02
CA PRO A 141 -6.43 -37.62 12.77
C PRO A 141 -5.73 -37.39 14.11
#